data_AF-A0A7K8PU21-F1
#
_entry.id   AF-A0A7K8PU21-F1
#
_cell.length_a   1.000
_cell.length_b   1.000
_cell.length_c   1.000
_cell.angle_alpha   90.00
_cell.angle_beta   90.00
_cell.angle_gamma   90.00
#
_symmetry.space_group_name_H-M   'P 1'
#
loop_
_entity.id
_entity.type
_entity.pdbx_description
1 polymer ?
#
loop_
_entity_poly.entity_id
_entity_poly.type
_entity_poly.pdbx_seq_one_letter_code
_entity_poly.pdbx_strand_id
1 'polypeptide(L)'
;SRSPASVMDYLSKPGFLSVIAGVACGVCLGWGIRGRLFRQPKAGAHPGGEANVMGESGEFKMVLVVRNDLKMGKGKVAAQCSHAAVSAYKQVQRRNPELLKQWEYCGQPKVVLRAPDEETLMQLLAEAKHLGLTVSLIQDAGRTQIAPGSQTVLGIGPGPADVVDKVSGHLKLF
;
A
#
# COMPACT_ATOMS: atom_id res chain seq x y z
N SER A 1 -58.28 9.54 38.22
CA SER A 1 -58.42 8.73 36.98
C SER A 1 -57.78 9.51 35.83
N ARG A 2 -56.73 8.97 35.20
CA ARG A 2 -56.16 9.51 33.95
C ARG A 2 -56.64 8.63 32.80
N SER A 3 -57.36 9.25 31.88
CA SER A 3 -58.00 8.62 30.72
C SER A 3 -56.96 8.20 29.66
N PRO A 4 -57.21 7.15 28.84
CA PRO A 4 -56.23 6.56 27.91
C PRO A 4 -56.00 7.34 26.60
N ALA A 5 -56.56 8.55 26.46
CA ALA A 5 -56.70 9.23 25.18
C ALA A 5 -55.40 9.83 24.59
N SER A 6 -54.30 9.95 25.36
CA SER A 6 -53.13 10.72 24.90
C SER A 6 -52.14 9.95 24.02
N VAL A 7 -52.22 8.61 23.95
CA VAL A 7 -51.25 7.79 23.17
C VAL A 7 -51.73 7.55 21.74
N MET A 8 -53.05 7.59 21.50
CA MET A 8 -53.67 7.31 20.20
C MET A 8 -53.64 8.50 19.23
N ASP A 9 -53.46 9.73 19.72
CA ASP A 9 -53.43 10.94 18.88
C ASP A 9 -52.08 11.22 18.21
N TYR A 10 -50.99 10.64 18.73
CA TYR A 10 -49.66 10.80 18.11
C TYR A 10 -49.48 9.93 16.86
N LEU A 11 -50.20 8.81 16.79
CA LEU A 11 -50.11 7.83 15.69
C LEU A 11 -50.91 8.24 14.45
N SER A 12 -51.83 9.21 14.57
CA SER A 12 -52.77 9.58 13.50
C SER A 12 -52.37 10.85 12.73
N LYS A 13 -51.20 11.43 13.00
CA LYS A 13 -50.72 12.62 12.28
C LYS A 13 -50.18 12.23 10.89
N PRO A 14 -50.63 12.89 9.80
CA PRO A 14 -50.30 12.51 8.42
C PRO A 14 -48.80 12.51 8.10
N GLY A 15 -48.00 13.29 8.84
CA GLY A 15 -46.54 13.34 8.68
C GLY A 15 -45.76 12.21 9.37
N PHE A 16 -46.35 11.47 10.31
CA PHE A 16 -45.63 10.40 11.05
C PHE A 16 -45.87 9.02 10.42
N LEU A 17 -47.07 8.80 9.87
CA LEU A 17 -47.41 7.60 9.09
C LEU A 17 -46.59 7.48 7.79
N SER A 18 -46.24 8.59 7.15
CA SER A 18 -45.42 8.60 5.92
C SER A 18 -43.96 8.20 6.18
N VAL A 19 -43.42 8.55 7.36
CA VAL A 19 -42.04 8.20 7.76
C VAL A 19 -41.92 6.71 8.08
N ILE A 20 -42.92 6.12 8.74
CA ILE A 20 -42.93 4.69 9.06
C ILE A 20 -43.12 3.84 7.80
N ALA A 21 -44.01 4.25 6.88
CA ALA A 21 -44.19 3.57 5.60
C ALA A 21 -42.93 3.64 4.71
N GLY A 22 -42.23 4.79 4.72
CA GLY A 22 -40.98 4.97 3.97
C GLY A 22 -39.82 4.10 4.46
N VAL A 23 -39.66 3.95 5.79
CA VAL A 23 -38.60 3.10 6.37
C VAL A 23 -38.90 1.61 6.17
N ALA A 24 -40.16 1.19 6.25
CA ALA A 24 -40.54 -0.21 6.03
C ALA A 24 -40.31 -0.67 4.58
N CYS A 25 -40.63 0.16 3.58
CA CYS A 25 -40.34 -0.13 2.17
C CYS A 25 -38.83 -0.15 1.86
N GLY A 26 -38.05 0.76 2.46
CA GLY A 26 -36.60 0.82 2.27
C GLY A 26 -35.85 -0.42 2.78
N VAL A 27 -36.29 -0.98 3.91
CA VAL A 27 -35.69 -2.20 4.50
C VAL A 27 -36.07 -3.46 3.71
N CYS A 28 -37.32 -3.56 3.21
CA CYS A 28 -37.76 -4.73 2.43
C CYS A 28 -37.09 -4.82 1.05
N LEU A 29 -36.86 -3.68 0.38
CA LEU A 29 -36.12 -3.64 -0.89
C LEU A 29 -34.61 -3.85 -0.68
N GLY A 30 -34.04 -3.37 0.43
CA GLY A 30 -32.64 -3.56 0.78
C GLY A 30 -32.26 -5.00 1.13
N TRP A 31 -33.15 -5.78 1.75
CA TRP A 31 -32.91 -7.20 2.06
C TRP A 31 -33.21 -8.14 0.89
N GLY A 32 -34.17 -7.81 0.03
CA GLY A 32 -34.49 -8.60 -1.18
C GLY A 32 -33.39 -8.59 -2.24
N ILE A 33 -32.64 -7.48 -2.37
CA ILE A 33 -31.55 -7.34 -3.35
C ILE A 33 -30.25 -8.02 -2.84
N ARG A 34 -30.03 -8.09 -1.53
CA ARG A 34 -28.83 -8.72 -0.95
C ARG A 34 -28.87 -10.25 -1.00
N GLY A 35 -30.07 -10.85 -0.99
CA GLY A 35 -30.27 -12.31 -1.02
C GLY A 35 -30.12 -12.99 -2.39
N ARG A 36 -30.15 -12.23 -3.51
CA ARG A 36 -29.96 -12.81 -4.86
C ARG A 36 -28.56 -12.62 -5.45
N LEU A 37 -27.78 -11.65 -4.96
CA LEU A 37 -26.43 -11.40 -5.47
C LEU A 37 -25.32 -12.12 -4.69
N PHE A 38 -25.58 -12.55 -3.45
CA PHE A 38 -24.61 -13.26 -2.62
C PHE A 38 -25.05 -14.71 -2.36
N ARG A 39 -24.89 -15.55 -3.40
CA ARG A 39 -24.94 -17.00 -3.26
C ARG A 39 -23.58 -17.47 -2.73
N GLN A 40 -23.50 -17.84 -1.46
CA GLN A 40 -22.33 -18.51 -0.89
C GLN A 40 -22.13 -19.89 -1.56
N PRO A 41 -20.96 -20.23 -2.10
CA PRO A 41 -20.69 -21.59 -2.59
C PRO A 41 -20.53 -22.54 -1.39
N LYS A 42 -21.12 -23.74 -1.51
CA LYS A 42 -20.97 -24.83 -0.53
C LYS A 42 -19.51 -25.24 -0.39
N ALA A 43 -19.02 -25.31 0.85
CA ALA A 43 -17.78 -25.97 1.21
C ALA A 43 -17.92 -27.50 0.97
N GLY A 44 -17.12 -28.02 0.05
CA GLY A 44 -16.85 -29.46 -0.09
C GLY A 44 -15.56 -29.80 0.65
N ALA A 45 -15.62 -30.75 1.57
CA ALA A 45 -14.47 -31.30 2.27
C ALA A 45 -13.86 -32.46 1.46
N HIS A 46 -12.54 -32.45 1.25
CA HIS A 46 -11.59 -33.58 1.44
C HIS A 46 -10.15 -33.19 0.97
N PRO A 47 -9.10 -33.94 1.39
CA PRO A 47 -7.89 -33.37 1.96
C PRO A 47 -6.65 -33.48 1.06
N GLY A 48 -5.60 -32.71 1.39
CA GLY A 48 -4.22 -33.02 1.03
C GLY A 48 -3.62 -32.12 -0.06
N GLY A 49 -2.62 -31.35 0.34
CA GLY A 49 -1.74 -30.58 -0.55
C GLY A 49 -2.06 -29.10 -0.56
N GLU A 50 -1.33 -28.32 0.23
CA GLU A 50 -1.28 -26.86 0.12
C GLU A 50 -0.62 -26.47 -1.21
N ALA A 51 -1.36 -26.61 -2.31
CA ALA A 51 -1.05 -25.91 -3.54
C ALA A 51 -1.59 -24.48 -3.37
N ASN A 52 -0.66 -23.56 -3.16
CA ASN A 52 -0.90 -22.12 -3.04
C ASN A 52 -1.61 -21.62 -4.31
N VAL A 53 -2.94 -21.54 -4.30
CA VAL A 53 -3.73 -20.89 -5.36
C VAL A 53 -3.69 -19.38 -5.13
N MET A 54 -2.48 -18.82 -5.17
CA MET A 54 -2.27 -17.42 -5.49
C MET A 54 -1.83 -17.40 -6.93
N GLY A 55 -2.60 -16.73 -7.79
CA GLY A 55 -2.28 -16.57 -9.20
C GLY A 55 -0.88 -16.00 -9.39
N GLU A 56 -0.39 -16.09 -10.62
CA GLU A 56 0.95 -15.72 -11.13
C GLU A 56 1.44 -14.28 -10.84
N SER A 57 0.82 -13.54 -9.92
CA SER A 57 1.35 -12.31 -9.34
C SER A 57 2.38 -12.64 -8.25
N GLY A 58 3.66 -12.67 -8.62
CA GLY A 58 4.76 -12.75 -7.66
C GLY A 58 4.74 -11.63 -6.62
N GLU A 59 5.49 -11.77 -5.53
CA GLU A 59 5.62 -10.73 -4.51
C GLU A 59 6.16 -9.42 -5.12
N PHE A 60 5.65 -8.27 -4.67
CA PHE A 60 6.17 -6.95 -5.07
C PHE A 60 6.81 -6.26 -3.88
N LYS A 61 7.91 -5.53 -4.09
CA LYS A 61 8.54 -4.73 -3.05
C LYS A 61 9.24 -3.49 -3.56
N MET A 62 9.54 -2.59 -2.63
CA MET A 62 10.48 -1.50 -2.80
C MET A 62 11.66 -1.71 -1.85
N VAL A 63 12.87 -1.43 -2.32
CA VAL A 63 14.05 -1.37 -1.45
C VAL A 63 14.57 0.07 -1.36
N LEU A 64 15.04 0.44 -0.17
CA LEU A 64 15.62 1.74 0.14
C LEU A 64 17.07 1.50 0.56
N VAL A 65 18.02 1.78 -0.33
CA VAL A 65 19.45 1.54 -0.10
C VAL A 65 20.08 2.80 0.46
N VAL A 66 20.55 2.73 1.70
CA VAL A 66 21.13 3.85 2.44
C VAL A 66 22.64 3.78 2.40
N ARG A 67 23.31 4.91 2.11
CA ARG A 67 24.77 5.02 2.25
C ARG A 67 25.21 5.01 3.70
N ASN A 68 26.05 4.05 4.05
CA ASN A 68 26.52 3.81 5.42
C ASN A 68 27.81 4.56 5.78
N ASP A 69 28.59 4.98 4.80
CA ASP A 69 29.78 5.83 4.98
C ASP A 69 29.42 7.22 5.52
N LEU A 70 28.24 7.73 5.17
CA LEU A 70 27.74 9.04 5.58
C LEU A 70 27.38 9.17 7.07
N LYS A 71 27.37 8.07 7.84
CA LYS A 71 27.05 8.02 9.28
C LYS A 71 25.82 8.85 9.68
N MET A 72 24.78 8.80 8.85
CA MET A 72 23.54 9.53 9.11
C MET A 72 22.87 9.04 10.41
N GLY A 73 22.42 9.98 11.25
CA GLY A 73 21.59 9.66 12.41
C GLY A 73 20.23 9.08 12.01
N LYS A 74 19.64 8.26 12.88
CA LYS A 74 18.39 7.52 12.63
C LYS A 74 17.25 8.38 12.06
N GLY A 75 17.03 9.57 12.62
CA GLY A 75 16.00 10.50 12.14
C GLY A 75 16.25 10.99 10.72
N LYS A 76 17.51 11.27 10.37
CA LYS A 76 17.89 11.68 9.01
C LYS A 76 17.69 10.52 8.02
N VAL A 77 18.10 9.30 8.39
CA VAL A 77 17.87 8.11 7.56
C VAL A 77 16.39 7.91 7.28
N ALA A 78 15.54 8.00 8.30
CA ALA A 78 14.09 7.86 8.15
C ALA A 78 13.51 8.93 7.19
N ALA A 79 13.95 10.19 7.31
CA ALA A 79 13.53 11.26 6.42
C ALA A 79 13.98 11.02 4.97
N GLN A 80 15.24 10.66 4.74
CA GLN A 80 15.75 10.39 3.39
C GLN A 80 15.10 9.16 2.74
N CYS A 81 14.86 8.10 3.51
CA CYS A 81 14.09 6.94 3.06
C CYS A 81 12.65 7.33 2.68
N SER A 82 12.01 8.19 3.47
CA SER A 82 10.67 8.70 3.17
C SER A 82 10.64 9.51 1.88
N HIS A 83 11.65 10.36 1.65
CA HIS A 83 11.79 11.09 0.39
C HIS A 83 11.94 10.16 -0.82
N ALA A 84 12.81 9.14 -0.72
CA ALA A 84 13.00 8.14 -1.77
C ALA A 84 11.70 7.39 -2.07
N ALA A 85 11.01 6.91 -1.04
CA ALA A 85 9.76 6.17 -1.19
C ALA A 85 8.64 7.00 -1.85
N VAL A 86 8.43 8.24 -1.39
CA VAL A 86 7.39 9.13 -1.97
C VAL A 86 7.73 9.52 -3.40
N SER A 87 9.01 9.76 -3.69
CA SER A 87 9.46 10.08 -5.05
C SER A 87 9.27 8.89 -6.00
N ALA A 88 9.65 7.67 -5.56
CA ALA A 88 9.40 6.44 -6.32
C ALA A 88 7.90 6.18 -6.54
N TYR A 89 7.08 6.33 -5.50
CA TYR A 89 5.61 6.23 -5.58
C TYR A 89 5.05 7.13 -6.68
N LYS A 90 5.38 8.43 -6.64
CA LYS A 90 4.91 9.42 -7.62
C LYS A 90 5.39 9.13 -9.04
N GLN A 91 6.54 8.49 -9.21
CA GLN A 91 7.03 8.08 -10.53
C GLN A 91 6.23 6.90 -11.06
N VAL A 92 6.05 5.84 -10.26
CA VAL A 92 5.28 4.65 -10.68
C VAL A 92 3.82 5.00 -10.89
N GLN A 93 3.21 5.81 -10.03
CA GLN A 93 1.82 6.26 -10.19
C GLN A 93 1.56 6.89 -11.56
N ARG A 94 2.55 7.59 -12.13
CA ARG A 94 2.41 8.21 -13.47
C ARG A 94 2.75 7.27 -14.61
N ARG A 95 3.71 6.35 -14.41
CA ARG A 95 4.28 5.51 -15.48
C ARG A 95 3.60 4.15 -15.61
N ASN A 96 3.23 3.55 -14.48
CA ASN A 96 2.63 2.22 -14.42
C ASN A 96 1.70 2.08 -13.19
N PRO A 97 0.47 2.63 -13.27
CA PRO A 97 -0.50 2.57 -12.17
C PRO A 97 -0.89 1.14 -11.76
N GLU A 98 -0.88 0.17 -12.70
CA GLU A 98 -1.22 -1.21 -12.38
C GLU A 98 -0.15 -1.88 -11.53
N LEU A 99 1.13 -1.67 -11.84
CA LEU A 99 2.24 -2.13 -10.98
C LEU A 99 2.15 -1.53 -9.58
N LEU A 100 1.79 -0.24 -9.49
CA LEU A 100 1.61 0.41 -8.19
C LEU A 100 0.52 -0.29 -7.38
N LYS A 101 -0.61 -0.58 -8.02
CA LYS A 101 -1.76 -1.27 -7.41
C LYS A 101 -1.38 -2.67 -6.92
N GLN A 102 -0.59 -3.42 -7.69
CA GLN A 102 -0.08 -4.74 -7.27
C GLN A 102 0.77 -4.64 -6.01
N TRP A 103 1.71 -3.68 -5.96
CA TRP A 103 2.51 -3.45 -4.76
C TRP A 103 1.68 -2.99 -3.57
N GLU A 104 0.68 -2.12 -3.77
CA GLU A 104 -0.27 -1.72 -2.73
C GLU A 104 -1.08 -2.91 -2.20
N TYR A 105 -1.53 -3.83 -3.07
CA TYR A 105 -2.20 -5.08 -2.66
C TYR A 105 -1.30 -6.00 -1.84
N CYS A 106 0.01 -6.00 -2.10
CA CYS A 106 0.99 -6.70 -1.26
C CYS A 106 1.25 -6.02 0.10
N GLY A 107 0.53 -4.95 0.44
CA GLY A 107 0.77 -4.18 1.67
C GLY A 107 1.93 -3.21 1.56
N GLN A 108 2.29 -2.81 0.33
CA GLN A 108 3.32 -1.82 0.01
C GLN A 108 4.66 -2.03 0.76
N PRO A 109 5.24 -3.25 0.77
CA PRO A 109 6.41 -3.57 1.58
C PRO A 109 7.64 -2.77 1.13
N LYS A 110 8.40 -2.31 2.13
CA LYS A 110 9.62 -1.52 1.97
C LYS A 110 10.72 -2.14 2.82
N VAL A 111 11.86 -2.46 2.22
CA VAL A 111 13.02 -3.01 2.93
C VAL A 111 14.16 -2.01 2.89
N VAL A 112 14.76 -1.72 4.05
CA VAL A 112 15.88 -0.78 4.14
C VAL A 112 17.19 -1.57 4.16
N LEU A 113 18.06 -1.29 3.20
CA LEU A 113 19.34 -1.95 2.99
C LEU A 113 20.47 -0.93 3.10
N ARG A 114 21.71 -1.40 3.26
CA ARG A 114 22.89 -0.53 3.33
C ARG A 114 23.86 -0.76 2.17
N ALA A 115 24.31 0.32 1.56
CA ALA A 115 25.46 0.36 0.66
C ALA A 115 26.68 0.93 1.42
N PRO A 116 27.90 0.45 1.15
CA PRO A 116 29.10 0.96 1.80
C PRO A 116 29.40 2.41 1.42
N ASP A 117 29.15 2.81 0.16
CA ASP A 117 29.61 4.09 -0.41
C ASP A 117 28.74 4.57 -1.60
N GLU A 118 29.11 5.72 -2.18
CA GLU A 118 28.44 6.30 -3.35
C GLU A 118 28.62 5.49 -4.63
N GLU A 119 29.81 4.91 -4.81
CA GLU A 119 30.12 4.12 -6.01
C GLU A 119 29.17 2.92 -6.11
N THR A 120 29.02 2.17 -5.02
CA THR A 120 28.07 1.06 -4.94
C THR A 120 26.64 1.55 -5.18
N LEU A 121 26.26 2.69 -4.61
CA LEU A 121 24.92 3.26 -4.81
C LEU A 121 24.65 3.56 -6.29
N MET A 122 25.64 4.09 -7.02
CA MET A 122 25.54 4.42 -8.43
C MET A 122 25.55 3.19 -9.33
N GLN A 123 26.28 2.14 -8.98
CA GLN A 123 26.25 0.84 -9.66
C GLN A 123 24.85 0.22 -9.58
N LEU A 124 24.26 0.15 -8.37
CA LEU A 124 22.91 -0.36 -8.15
C LEU A 124 21.85 0.45 -8.93
N LEU A 125 22.02 1.77 -9.01
CA LEU A 125 21.15 2.64 -9.80
C LEU A 125 21.20 2.28 -11.29
N ALA A 126 22.40 2.09 -11.85
CA ALA A 126 22.58 1.73 -13.25
C ALA A 126 21.98 0.36 -13.56
N GLU A 127 22.22 -0.62 -12.70
CA GLU A 127 21.68 -1.98 -12.84
C GLU A 127 20.14 -1.99 -12.75
N ALA A 128 19.56 -1.31 -11.76
CA ALA A 128 18.12 -1.19 -11.62
C ALA A 128 17.48 -0.54 -12.86
N LYS A 129 18.09 0.53 -13.40
CA LYS A 129 17.62 1.15 -14.65
C LYS A 129 17.71 0.19 -15.83
N HIS A 130 18.79 -0.59 -15.93
CA HIS A 130 18.97 -1.57 -17.01
C HIS A 130 17.88 -2.65 -16.98
N LEU A 131 17.46 -3.09 -15.78
CA LEU A 131 16.34 -4.02 -15.60
C LEU A 131 14.96 -3.37 -15.70
N GLY A 132 14.86 -2.08 -16.05
CA GLY A 132 13.60 -1.37 -16.21
C GLY A 132 12.89 -1.02 -14.90
N LEU A 133 13.57 -1.13 -13.75
CA LEU A 133 13.00 -0.77 -12.45
C LEU A 133 12.94 0.77 -12.31
N THR A 134 11.91 1.24 -11.61
CA THR A 134 11.86 2.65 -11.19
C THR A 134 12.94 2.90 -10.15
N VAL A 135 13.66 4.01 -10.28
CA VAL A 135 14.68 4.45 -9.33
C VAL A 135 14.41 5.85 -8.82
N SER A 136 14.75 6.11 -7.56
CA SER A 136 14.68 7.43 -6.95
C SER A 136 15.95 7.69 -6.15
N LEU A 137 16.82 8.56 -6.67
CA LEU A 137 18.05 8.94 -6.02
C LEU A 137 17.86 10.24 -5.24
N ILE A 138 18.15 10.22 -3.95
CA ILE A 138 17.96 11.36 -3.06
C ILE A 138 19.28 12.01 -2.71
N GLN A 139 19.31 13.34 -2.81
CA GLN A 139 20.46 14.16 -2.45
C GLN A 139 20.17 14.95 -1.18
N ASP A 140 21.19 15.11 -0.33
CA ASP A 140 21.07 15.99 0.83
C ASP A 140 21.07 17.45 0.40
N ALA A 141 20.05 18.19 0.83
CA ALA A 141 19.90 19.62 0.53
C ALA A 141 20.89 20.53 1.28
N GLY A 142 21.93 19.98 1.94
CA GLY A 142 22.96 20.74 2.63
C GLY A 142 22.53 21.38 3.96
N ARG A 143 21.47 20.88 4.60
CA ARG A 143 21.00 21.37 5.92
C ARG A 143 21.68 20.65 7.09
N THR A 144 22.74 19.89 6.83
CA THR A 144 23.37 19.00 7.81
C THR A 144 24.89 18.98 7.64
N GLN A 145 25.57 18.20 8.49
CA GLN A 145 27.03 18.01 8.50
C GLN A 145 27.58 17.21 7.30
N ILE A 146 26.72 16.75 6.38
CA ILE A 146 27.12 16.06 5.15
C ILE A 146 27.37 17.09 4.06
N ALA A 147 28.37 16.85 3.20
CA ALA A 147 28.65 17.72 2.07
C ALA A 147 27.37 17.95 1.23
N PRO A 148 26.97 19.21 0.97
CA PRO A 148 25.80 19.52 0.15
C PRO A 148 25.84 18.80 -1.20
N GLY A 149 24.69 18.27 -1.63
CA GLY A 149 24.58 17.53 -2.90
C GLY A 149 25.00 16.06 -2.83
N SER A 150 25.49 15.58 -1.67
CA SER A 150 25.79 14.16 -1.48
C SER A 150 24.55 13.31 -1.73
N GLN A 151 24.70 12.27 -2.55
CA GLN A 151 23.68 11.25 -2.72
C GLN A 151 23.58 10.43 -1.44
N THR A 152 22.38 10.20 -0.93
CA THR A 152 22.16 9.62 0.41
C THR A 152 21.43 8.28 0.37
N VAL A 153 20.32 8.22 -0.35
CA VAL A 153 19.44 7.04 -0.43
C VAL A 153 19.02 6.82 -1.87
N LEU A 154 19.05 5.56 -2.30
CA LEU A 154 18.47 5.09 -3.55
C LEU A 154 17.23 4.26 -3.25
N GLY A 155 16.06 4.70 -3.72
CA GLY A 155 14.87 3.87 -3.82
C GLY A 155 14.89 3.07 -5.12
N ILE A 156 14.67 1.75 -5.05
CA ILE A 156 14.50 0.87 -6.20
C ILE A 156 13.12 0.22 -6.10
N GLY A 157 12.37 0.28 -7.20
CA GLY A 157 10.99 -0.17 -7.27
C GLY A 157 9.97 0.92 -6.94
N PRO A 158 8.72 0.56 -6.59
CA PRO A 158 8.25 -0.82 -6.43
C PRO A 158 8.36 -1.64 -7.72
N GLY A 159 8.49 -2.96 -7.58
CA GLY A 159 8.55 -3.91 -8.68
C GLY A 159 8.50 -5.36 -8.19
N PRO A 160 8.48 -6.34 -9.11
CA PRO A 160 8.55 -7.76 -8.78
C PRO A 160 9.77 -8.05 -7.90
N ALA A 161 9.56 -8.77 -6.80
CA ALA A 161 10.55 -8.98 -5.76
C ALA A 161 11.80 -9.70 -6.29
N ASP A 162 11.61 -10.69 -7.16
CA ASP A 162 12.67 -11.43 -7.84
C ASP A 162 13.55 -10.52 -8.72
N VAL A 163 12.96 -9.56 -9.43
CA VAL A 163 13.70 -8.58 -10.24
C VAL A 163 14.43 -7.58 -9.35
N VAL A 164 13.80 -7.11 -8.26
CA VAL A 164 14.43 -6.22 -7.28
C VAL A 164 15.60 -6.92 -6.56
N ASP A 165 15.50 -8.22 -6.31
CA ASP A 165 16.55 -9.01 -5.65
C ASP A 165 17.77 -9.28 -6.52
N LYS A 166 17.62 -9.32 -7.86
CA LYS A 166 18.79 -9.37 -8.77
C LYS A 166 19.76 -8.22 -8.49
N VAL A 167 19.22 -7.02 -8.23
CA VAL A 167 20.01 -5.82 -7.94
C VAL A 167 20.47 -5.78 -6.48
N SER A 168 19.59 -6.12 -5.54
CA SER A 168 19.78 -5.72 -4.12
C SER A 168 19.87 -6.86 -3.12
N GLY A 169 19.61 -8.12 -3.53
CA GLY A 169 19.51 -9.27 -2.62
C GLY A 169 20.81 -9.63 -1.90
N HIS A 170 21.96 -9.18 -2.41
CA HIS A 170 23.27 -9.39 -1.78
C HIS A 170 23.59 -8.36 -0.68
N LEU A 171 22.83 -7.26 -0.62
CA LEU A 171 23.05 -6.20 0.37
C LEU A 171 22.58 -6.62 1.76
N LYS A 172 23.15 -6.00 2.79
CA LYS A 172 22.74 -6.23 4.18
C LYS A 172 21.62 -5.27 4.58
N LEU A 173 20.78 -5.71 5.52
CA LEU A 173 19.83 -4.83 6.20
C LEU A 173 20.56 -3.67 6.88
N PHE A 174 19.93 -2.49 6.87
CA PHE A 174 20.47 -1.26 7.46
C PHE A 174 20.62 -1.34 8.98
#